data_AF-A0A8H7NDH6-F1
#
_entry.id   AF-A0A8H7NDH6-F1
#
_cell.length_a   1.000
_cell.length_b   1.000
_cell.length_c   1.000
_cell.angle_alpha   90.00
_cell.angle_beta   90.00
_cell.angle_gamma   90.00
#
_symmetry.space_group_name_H-M   'P 1'
#
loop_
_entity.id
_entity.type
_entity.pdbx_description
1 polymer ?
#
loop_
_entity_poly.entity_id
_entity_poly.type
_entity_poly.pdbx_seq_one_letter_code
_entity_poly.pdbx_strand_id
1 'polypeptide(L)'
;MEGNILLKLRENFEDKFRYDEAGVPRIWRPTDDIEGIYTKARESTLKLIPLLSRFRLASTYAPPDLISFIGPQPSGVEAGDEEDLAPIGGVDEEEGKSLEEETTVLSESKRQDLVVRFKKTADGVFVEAKRSAIGGVAQIPWYFYMLLLALGWNEILTVLRNPVLILLLLLIAGGTYVAYTLNLIGPMMHMGNAAITQGLDIGKARLREYIINSEGTRQAVGVPANRNSTSADIGLDTLDSRGKKTNTSAEDDDF
;
A
#
# COMPACT_ATOMS: atom_id res chain seq x y z
N MET A 1 4.66 5.16 30.47
CA MET A 1 4.69 3.82 29.84
C MET A 1 3.38 3.44 29.17
N GLU A 2 2.21 3.72 29.77
CA GLU A 2 0.89 3.30 29.26
C GLU A 2 0.57 3.76 27.83
N GLY A 3 0.90 5.01 27.47
CA GLY A 3 0.72 5.52 26.10
C GLY A 3 1.53 4.76 25.05
N ASN A 4 2.67 4.19 25.42
CA ASN A 4 3.51 3.41 24.52
C ASN A 4 2.87 2.04 24.22
N ILE A 5 2.28 1.39 25.23
CA ILE A 5 1.62 0.09 25.06
C ILE A 5 0.39 0.23 24.15
N LEU A 6 -0.43 1.26 24.36
CA LEU A 6 -1.59 1.51 23.51
C LEU A 6 -1.18 1.77 22.04
N LEU A 7 -0.10 2.52 21.83
CA LEU A 7 0.47 2.75 20.51
C LEU A 7 0.91 1.43 19.85
N LYS A 8 1.65 0.58 20.58
CA LYS A 8 2.09 -0.73 20.08
C LYS A 8 0.95 -1.69 19.77
N LEU A 9 -0.12 -1.68 20.57
CA LEU A 9 -1.32 -2.46 20.27
C LEU A 9 -1.99 -1.97 18.98
N ARG A 10 -2.06 -0.64 18.78
CA ARG A 10 -2.59 -0.07 17.54
C ARG A 10 -1.74 -0.47 16.34
N GLU A 11 -0.42 -0.31 16.40
CA GLU A 11 0.50 -0.71 15.34
C GLU A 11 0.31 -2.19 14.98
N ASN A 12 0.27 -3.08 15.97
CA ASN A 12 0.06 -4.51 15.73
C ASN A 12 -1.29 -4.83 15.07
N PHE A 13 -2.34 -4.10 15.43
CA PHE A 13 -3.66 -4.24 14.81
C PHE A 13 -3.64 -3.73 13.37
N GLU A 14 -3.05 -2.54 13.14
CA GLU A 14 -2.95 -1.95 11.81
C GLU A 14 -2.12 -2.80 10.86
N ASP A 15 -1.02 -3.40 11.33
CA ASP A 15 -0.21 -4.33 10.53
C ASP A 15 -1.04 -5.50 9.99
N LYS A 16 -1.91 -6.08 10.84
CA LYS A 16 -2.75 -7.22 10.45
C LYS A 16 -3.99 -6.83 9.64
N PHE A 17 -4.48 -5.62 9.85
CA PHE A 17 -5.72 -5.15 9.25
C PHE A 17 -5.48 -4.42 7.92
N ARG A 18 -4.48 -3.54 7.86
CA ARG A 18 -4.18 -2.69 6.71
C ARG A 18 -3.24 -3.36 5.71
N TYR A 19 -2.45 -4.34 6.13
CA TYR A 19 -1.47 -4.99 5.26
C TYR A 19 -1.80 -6.48 5.09
N ASP A 20 -1.36 -7.05 3.98
CA ASP A 20 -1.40 -8.48 3.74
C ASP A 20 -0.21 -9.22 4.37
N GLU A 21 -0.14 -10.54 4.18
CA GLU A 21 0.95 -11.35 4.74
C GLU A 21 2.31 -11.05 4.12
N ALA A 22 2.35 -10.40 2.96
CA ALA A 22 3.56 -9.94 2.30
C ALA A 22 3.97 -8.51 2.72
N GLY A 23 3.20 -7.86 3.61
CA GLY A 23 3.43 -6.49 4.06
C GLY A 23 2.97 -5.43 3.05
N VAL A 24 2.16 -5.80 2.05
CA VAL A 24 1.61 -4.87 1.05
C VAL A 24 0.31 -4.27 1.58
N PRO A 25 0.10 -2.94 1.46
CA PRO A 25 -1.16 -2.31 1.83
C PRO A 25 -2.37 -2.89 1.08
N ARG A 26 -3.43 -3.22 1.81
CA ARG A 26 -4.69 -3.72 1.27
C ARG A 26 -5.52 -2.58 0.69
N ILE A 27 -6.12 -2.83 -0.47
CA ILE A 27 -7.12 -1.96 -1.08
C ILE A 27 -8.48 -2.61 -0.89
N TRP A 28 -9.37 -1.92 -0.18
CA TRP A 28 -10.70 -2.45 0.14
C TRP A 28 -11.66 -2.30 -1.04
N ARG A 29 -12.31 -3.40 -1.40
CA ARG A 29 -13.42 -3.43 -2.35
C ARG A 29 -14.75 -3.67 -1.61
N PRO A 30 -15.90 -3.25 -2.19
CA PRO A 30 -17.22 -3.53 -1.59
C PRO A 30 -17.51 -5.02 -1.39
N THR A 31 -16.83 -5.89 -2.13
CA THR A 31 -17.00 -7.35 -2.08
C THR A 31 -16.13 -8.04 -1.04
N ASP A 32 -15.19 -7.32 -0.42
CA ASP A 32 -14.21 -7.92 0.51
C ASP A 32 -14.82 -8.14 1.90
N ASP A 33 -14.41 -9.21 2.59
CA ASP A 33 -14.81 -9.49 3.97
C ASP A 33 -13.99 -8.66 4.98
N ILE A 34 -14.32 -7.37 5.05
CA ILE A 34 -13.67 -6.41 5.97
C ILE A 34 -13.94 -6.80 7.44
N GLU A 35 -15.15 -7.30 7.73
CA GLU A 35 -15.60 -7.63 9.09
C GLU A 35 -14.88 -8.85 9.66
N GLY A 36 -14.68 -9.90 8.86
CA GLY A 36 -13.90 -11.07 9.24
C GLY A 36 -12.43 -10.73 9.50
N ILE A 37 -11.81 -9.93 8.63
CA ILE A 37 -10.41 -9.50 8.80
C ILE A 37 -10.26 -8.61 10.05
N TYR A 38 -11.18 -7.67 10.26
CA TYR A 38 -11.23 -6.84 11.46
C TYR A 38 -11.32 -7.68 12.73
N THR A 39 -12.24 -8.66 12.76
CA THR A 39 -12.45 -9.52 13.94
C THR A 39 -11.20 -10.34 14.26
N LYS A 40 -10.58 -10.94 13.24
CA LYS A 40 -9.34 -11.72 13.38
C LYS A 40 -8.18 -10.87 13.89
N ALA A 41 -7.98 -9.67 13.32
CA ALA A 41 -6.94 -8.74 13.74
C ALA A 41 -7.17 -8.28 15.19
N ARG A 42 -8.40 -7.84 15.52
CA ARG A 42 -8.78 -7.39 16.87
C ARG A 42 -8.57 -8.46 17.92
N GLU A 43 -9.07 -9.68 17.69
CA GLU A 43 -8.91 -10.79 18.63
C GLU A 43 -7.45 -11.15 18.84
N SER A 44 -6.65 -11.15 17.78
CA SER A 44 -5.22 -11.43 17.90
C SER A 44 -4.51 -10.39 18.75
N THR A 45 -4.84 -9.10 18.62
CA THR A 45 -4.22 -8.03 19.41
C THR A 45 -4.69 -8.06 20.86
N LEU A 46 -5.97 -8.37 21.13
CA LEU A 46 -6.49 -8.49 22.50
C LEU A 46 -5.80 -9.61 23.30
N LYS A 47 -5.33 -10.67 22.65
CA LYS A 47 -4.55 -11.75 23.29
C LYS A 47 -3.18 -11.27 23.81
N LEU A 48 -2.65 -10.16 23.30
CA LEU A 48 -1.36 -9.61 23.75
C LEU A 48 -1.47 -8.88 25.09
N ILE A 49 -2.62 -8.26 25.38
CA ILE A 49 -2.84 -7.50 26.60
C ILE A 49 -2.53 -8.32 27.88
N PRO A 50 -3.07 -9.55 28.08
CA PRO A 50 -2.74 -10.34 29.26
C PRO A 50 -1.28 -10.83 29.29
N LEU A 51 -0.61 -10.93 28.14
CA LEU A 51 0.81 -11.30 28.07
C LEU A 51 1.72 -10.13 28.46
N LEU A 52 1.30 -8.90 28.14
CA LEU A 52 2.04 -7.68 28.49
C LEU A 52 1.75 -7.17 29.91
N SER A 53 0.72 -7.71 30.58
CA SER A 53 0.33 -7.24 31.91
C SER A 53 1.15 -7.81 33.06
N ARG A 54 1.75 -9.00 32.88
CA ARG A 54 2.49 -9.69 33.94
C ARG A 54 3.72 -10.39 33.35
N PHE A 55 4.87 -10.24 33.98
CA PHE A 55 6.06 -11.00 33.62
C PHE A 55 5.87 -12.48 33.99
N ARG A 56 6.07 -13.39 33.05
CA ARG A 56 5.93 -14.84 33.29
C ARG A 56 7.00 -15.59 32.52
N LEU A 57 7.44 -16.73 33.04
CA LEU A 57 8.29 -17.61 32.26
C LEU A 57 7.52 -18.17 31.06
N ALA A 58 8.16 -18.17 29.89
CA ALA A 58 7.56 -18.72 28.68
C ALA A 58 7.37 -20.25 28.75
N SER A 59 8.19 -20.96 29.52
CA SER A 59 8.16 -22.42 29.65
C SER A 59 7.07 -22.92 30.60
N THR A 60 7.00 -22.34 31.80
CA THR A 60 6.12 -22.80 32.89
C THR A 60 4.91 -21.90 33.13
N TYR A 61 4.89 -20.69 32.56
CA TYR A 61 3.85 -19.68 32.80
C TYR A 61 3.69 -19.28 34.28
N ALA A 62 4.68 -19.65 35.10
CA ALA A 62 4.78 -19.38 36.52
C ALA A 62 5.66 -18.15 36.79
N PRO A 63 5.60 -17.57 38.00
CA PRO A 63 6.63 -16.63 38.46
C PRO A 63 8.03 -17.27 38.40
N PRO A 64 9.09 -16.46 38.26
CA PRO A 64 10.47 -16.97 38.27
C PRO A 64 10.78 -17.68 39.58
N ASP A 65 11.46 -18.82 39.50
CA ASP A 65 11.94 -19.57 40.68
C ASP A 65 13.16 -18.86 41.26
N LEU A 66 12.90 -17.90 42.14
CA LEU A 66 13.94 -17.13 42.82
C LEU A 66 14.80 -18.00 43.75
N ILE A 67 14.23 -19.03 44.36
CA ILE A 67 14.94 -19.90 45.31
C ILE A 67 16.04 -20.67 44.58
N SER A 68 15.70 -21.27 43.43
CA SER A 68 16.70 -21.94 42.59
C SER A 68 17.76 -20.97 42.03
N PHE A 69 17.37 -19.72 41.74
CA PHE A 69 18.25 -18.70 41.16
C PHE A 69 19.25 -18.14 42.18
N ILE A 70 18.81 -17.86 43.41
CA ILE A 70 19.65 -17.34 44.49
C ILE A 70 20.63 -18.43 44.97
N GLY A 71 20.18 -19.69 44.96
CA GLY A 71 20.99 -20.83 45.36
C GLY A 71 21.04 -21.04 46.88
N PRO A 72 21.73 -22.09 47.33
CA PRO A 72 21.83 -22.41 48.75
C PRO A 72 22.65 -21.37 49.51
N GLN A 73 22.31 -21.16 50.78
CA GLN A 73 23.06 -20.30 51.68
C GLN A 73 24.53 -20.76 51.78
N PRO A 74 25.52 -19.86 51.64
CA PRO A 74 26.93 -20.22 51.75
C PRO A 74 27.28 -20.69 53.17
N SER A 75 28.15 -21.70 53.24
CA SER A 75 28.60 -22.29 54.52
C SER A 75 29.36 -21.26 55.36
N GLY A 76 28.87 -20.98 56.57
CA GLY A 76 29.48 -20.03 57.52
C GLY A 76 28.62 -18.81 57.87
N VAL A 77 27.41 -18.70 57.31
CA VAL A 77 26.43 -17.69 57.69
C VAL A 77 25.48 -18.31 58.72
N GLU A 78 25.40 -17.74 59.92
CA GLU A 78 24.37 -18.11 60.89
C GLU A 78 23.03 -17.53 60.42
N ALA A 79 21.96 -18.33 60.51
CA ALA A 79 20.61 -17.81 60.29
C ALA A 79 20.32 -16.82 61.42
N GLY A 80 20.36 -15.52 61.13
CA GLY A 80 19.89 -14.50 62.07
C GLY A 80 18.41 -14.69 62.37
N ASP A 81 17.93 -14.10 63.46
CA ASP A 81 16.51 -14.08 63.78
C ASP A 81 15.72 -13.50 62.60
N GLU A 82 14.64 -14.19 62.20
CA GLU A 82 13.88 -13.92 60.98
C GLU A 82 13.33 -12.48 60.92
N GLU A 83 13.12 -11.86 62.09
CA GLU A 83 12.64 -10.49 62.26
C GLU A 83 13.69 -9.40 61.98
N ASP A 84 15.00 -9.73 62.05
CA ASP A 84 16.10 -8.78 61.83
C ASP A 84 16.71 -8.89 60.41
N LEU A 85 16.25 -9.86 59.60
CA LEU A 85 16.76 -10.10 58.26
C LEU A 85 16.03 -9.23 57.22
N ALA A 86 16.80 -8.44 56.47
CA ALA A 86 16.25 -7.74 55.31
C ALA A 86 15.81 -8.76 54.25
N PRO A 87 14.56 -8.72 53.77
CA PRO A 87 14.06 -9.69 52.80
C PRO A 87 14.90 -9.70 51.52
N ILE A 88 15.40 -10.88 51.15
CA ILE A 88 16.27 -11.05 49.99
C ILE A 88 15.47 -10.74 48.72
N GLY A 89 15.94 -9.76 47.94
CA GLY A 89 15.27 -9.33 46.72
C GLY A 89 14.19 -8.27 46.92
N GLY A 90 14.03 -7.72 48.13
CA GLY A 90 13.08 -6.62 48.41
C GLY A 90 11.61 -7.06 48.49
N VAL A 91 11.36 -8.37 48.41
CA VAL A 91 10.03 -8.97 48.56
C VAL A 91 9.70 -9.17 50.03
N ASP A 92 8.70 -8.44 50.51
CA ASP A 92 8.21 -8.48 51.88
C ASP A 92 6.68 -8.64 51.85
N GLU A 93 6.18 -9.80 52.26
CA GLU A 93 4.74 -10.08 52.27
C GLU A 93 3.98 -9.25 53.32
N GLU A 94 4.62 -8.91 54.45
CA GLU A 94 4.03 -8.06 55.49
C GLU A 94 3.98 -6.59 55.09
N GLU A 95 4.99 -6.12 54.34
CA GLU A 95 5.04 -4.75 53.80
C GLU A 95 4.29 -4.60 52.46
N GLY A 96 3.67 -5.68 51.96
CA GLY A 96 2.90 -5.69 50.71
C GLY A 96 3.74 -5.75 49.43
N LYS A 97 5.06 -5.87 49.52
CA LYS A 97 5.97 -6.06 48.38
C LYS A 97 6.00 -7.54 47.97
N SER A 98 4.85 -8.09 47.63
CA SER A 98 4.77 -9.47 47.18
C SER A 98 5.44 -9.65 45.80
N LEU A 99 5.97 -10.86 45.55
CA LEU A 99 6.51 -11.21 44.23
C LEU A 99 5.47 -11.01 43.11
N GLU A 100 4.19 -11.25 43.41
CA GLU A 100 3.11 -11.03 42.46
C GLU A 100 2.95 -9.56 42.06
N GLU A 101 3.17 -8.64 42.99
CA GLU A 101 3.06 -7.20 42.75
C GLU A 101 4.23 -6.70 41.89
N GLU A 102 5.48 -7.10 42.21
CA GLU A 102 6.64 -6.74 41.40
C GLU A 102 6.57 -7.31 39.97
N THR A 103 5.98 -8.49 39.83
CA THR A 103 5.83 -9.17 38.55
C THR A 103 4.67 -8.57 37.72
N THR A 104 3.78 -7.79 38.33
CA THR A 104 2.61 -7.20 37.67
C THR A 104 2.95 -5.81 37.10
N VAL A 105 2.98 -5.71 35.76
CA VAL A 105 3.29 -4.47 35.03
C VAL A 105 2.05 -3.56 34.91
N LEU A 106 0.88 -4.17 34.72
CA LEU A 106 -0.39 -3.46 34.55
C LEU A 106 -1.41 -4.01 35.55
N SER A 107 -1.99 -3.12 36.35
CA SER A 107 -3.12 -3.46 37.20
C SER A 107 -4.34 -3.89 36.38
N GLU A 108 -5.25 -4.64 37.02
CA GLU A 108 -6.48 -5.11 36.38
C GLU A 108 -7.35 -3.96 35.85
N SER A 109 -7.48 -2.88 36.62
CA SER A 109 -8.21 -1.68 36.20
C SER A 109 -7.64 -1.05 34.94
N LYS A 110 -6.31 -0.98 34.84
CA LYS A 110 -5.61 -0.44 33.67
C LYS A 110 -5.74 -1.35 32.46
N ARG A 111 -5.74 -2.67 32.68
CA ARG A 111 -5.98 -3.67 31.63
C ARG A 111 -7.35 -3.43 30.97
N GLN A 112 -8.38 -3.23 31.78
CA GLN A 112 -9.73 -2.95 31.31
C GLN A 112 -9.79 -1.64 30.51
N ASP A 113 -9.18 -0.56 31.01
CA ASP A 113 -9.11 0.73 30.32
C ASP A 113 -8.39 0.60 28.97
N LEU A 114 -7.28 -0.13 28.93
CA LEU A 114 -6.51 -0.36 27.71
C LEU A 114 -7.34 -1.10 26.65
N VAL A 115 -8.12 -2.11 27.06
CA VAL A 115 -9.05 -2.82 26.17
C VAL A 115 -10.10 -1.88 25.58
N VAL A 116 -10.71 -1.03 26.41
CA VAL A 116 -11.74 -0.08 25.97
C VAL A 116 -11.16 0.94 25.00
N ARG A 117 -10.01 1.53 25.32
CA ARG A 117 -9.33 2.50 24.45
C ARG A 117 -8.89 1.86 23.13
N PHE A 118 -8.32 0.66 23.18
CA PHE A 118 -7.92 -0.08 21.99
C PHE A 118 -9.12 -0.35 21.07
N LYS A 119 -10.22 -0.87 21.62
CA LYS A 119 -11.46 -1.11 20.85
C LYS A 119 -11.94 0.16 20.14
N LYS A 120 -12.02 1.28 20.88
CA LYS A 120 -12.42 2.57 20.30
C LYS A 120 -11.51 3.00 19.14
N THR A 121 -10.20 2.77 19.25
CA THR A 121 -9.25 3.11 18.18
C THR A 121 -9.38 2.16 16.98
N ALA A 122 -9.56 0.86 17.22
CA ALA A 122 -9.75 -0.14 16.18
C ALA A 122 -11.07 0.08 15.41
N ASP A 123 -12.14 0.44 16.11
CA ASP A 123 -13.43 0.77 15.51
C ASP A 123 -13.35 1.98 14.58
N GLY A 124 -12.55 2.99 14.94
CA GLY A 124 -12.29 4.14 14.08
C GLY A 124 -11.67 3.75 12.74
N VAL A 125 -10.63 2.91 12.77
CA VAL A 125 -9.94 2.42 11.58
C VAL A 125 -10.85 1.49 10.75
N PHE A 126 -11.68 0.69 11.40
CA PHE A 126 -12.66 -0.18 10.73
C PHE A 126 -13.71 0.62 9.95
N VAL A 127 -14.29 1.66 10.57
CA VAL A 127 -15.29 2.51 9.90
C VAL A 127 -14.67 3.26 8.72
N GLU A 128 -13.43 3.73 8.87
CA GLU A 128 -12.67 4.34 7.78
C GLU A 128 -12.48 3.37 6.61
N ALA A 129 -12.06 2.13 6.88
CA ALA A 129 -11.93 1.08 5.87
C ALA A 129 -13.26 0.80 5.16
N LYS A 130 -14.36 0.65 5.90
CA LYS A 130 -15.70 0.41 5.33
C LYS A 130 -16.16 1.58 4.45
N ARG A 131 -15.91 2.82 4.87
CA ARG A 131 -16.22 4.02 4.07
C ARG A 131 -15.35 4.11 2.82
N SER A 132 -14.08 3.76 2.92
CA SER A 132 -13.14 3.77 1.78
C SER A 132 -13.53 2.74 0.72
N ALA A 133 -14.05 1.58 1.13
CA ALA A 133 -14.47 0.52 0.23
C ALA A 133 -15.63 0.94 -0.68
N ILE A 134 -16.52 1.82 -0.19
CA ILE A 134 -17.74 2.21 -0.90
C ILE A 134 -17.46 3.21 -2.03
N GLY A 135 -16.25 3.79 -2.10
CA GLY A 135 -15.74 4.59 -3.23
C GLY A 135 -16.76 5.58 -3.80
N GLY A 136 -16.70 6.85 -3.40
CA GLY A 136 -17.68 7.87 -3.78
C GLY A 136 -17.99 7.88 -5.28
N VAL A 137 -19.09 7.24 -5.67
CA VAL A 137 -19.60 7.26 -7.04
C VAL A 137 -20.06 8.69 -7.29
N ALA A 138 -19.40 9.38 -8.22
CA ALA A 138 -19.82 10.69 -8.67
C ALA A 138 -21.13 10.55 -9.46
N GLN A 139 -22.25 10.54 -8.74
CA GLN A 139 -23.57 10.58 -9.37
C GLN A 139 -23.81 12.01 -9.86
N ILE A 140 -23.94 12.16 -11.18
CA ILE A 140 -24.26 13.44 -11.80
C ILE A 140 -25.67 13.86 -11.33
N PRO A 141 -25.82 15.03 -10.67
CA PRO A 141 -27.12 15.45 -10.17
C PRO A 141 -28.17 15.62 -11.26
N TRP A 142 -29.44 15.34 -10.93
CA TRP A 142 -30.54 15.36 -11.90
C TRP A 142 -30.74 16.73 -12.56
N TYR A 143 -30.50 17.83 -11.82
CA TYR A 143 -30.62 19.19 -12.35
C TYR A 143 -29.61 19.47 -13.46
N PHE A 144 -28.49 18.76 -13.49
CA PHE A 144 -27.49 18.92 -14.53
C PHE A 144 -28.03 18.48 -15.89
N TYR A 145 -28.85 17.43 -15.94
CA TYR A 145 -29.53 17.01 -17.18
C TYR A 145 -30.55 18.06 -17.65
N MET A 146 -31.29 18.68 -16.73
CA MET A 146 -32.19 19.79 -17.08
C MET A 146 -31.42 21.01 -17.60
N LEU A 147 -30.28 21.34 -16.98
CA LEU A 147 -29.42 22.43 -17.42
C LEU A 147 -28.84 22.15 -18.82
N LEU A 148 -28.36 20.92 -19.07
CA LEU A 148 -27.87 20.49 -20.38
C LEU A 148 -28.96 20.60 -21.44
N LEU A 149 -30.21 20.22 -21.12
CA LEU A 149 -31.34 20.34 -22.04
C LEU A 149 -31.70 21.80 -22.33
N ALA A 150 -31.73 22.66 -21.31
CA ALA A 150 -32.03 24.08 -21.47
C ALA A 150 -30.93 24.83 -22.24
N LEU A 151 -29.65 24.64 -21.89
CA LEU A 151 -28.53 25.27 -22.61
C LEU A 151 -28.31 24.67 -24.00
N GLY A 152 -28.47 23.34 -24.13
CA GLY A 152 -28.27 22.60 -25.37
C GLY A 152 -29.46 22.65 -26.34
N TRP A 153 -30.53 23.39 -26.00
CA TRP A 153 -31.75 23.46 -26.81
C TRP A 153 -31.48 23.90 -28.26
N ASN A 154 -30.57 24.85 -28.46
CA ASN A 154 -30.20 25.32 -29.79
C ASN A 154 -29.52 24.24 -30.65
N GLU A 155 -28.68 23.41 -30.04
CA GLU A 155 -28.02 22.30 -30.73
C GLU A 155 -29.00 21.19 -31.10
N ILE A 156 -29.92 20.87 -30.20
CA ILE A 156 -30.99 19.88 -30.48
C ILE A 156 -31.81 20.33 -31.70
N LEU A 157 -32.20 21.61 -31.76
CA LEU A 157 -32.92 22.16 -32.90
C LEU A 157 -32.08 22.19 -34.18
N THR A 158 -30.78 22.46 -34.08
CA THR A 158 -29.85 22.47 -35.21
C THR A 158 -29.71 21.07 -35.82
N VAL A 159 -29.57 20.05 -34.98
CA VAL A 159 -29.54 18.64 -35.40
C VAL A 159 -30.86 18.26 -36.07
N LEU A 160 -32.01 18.65 -35.50
CA LEU A 160 -33.34 18.33 -36.05
C LEU A 160 -33.68 19.09 -37.34
N ARG A 161 -33.11 20.27 -37.57
CA ARG A 161 -33.40 21.04 -38.78
C ARG A 161 -32.53 20.64 -39.96
N ASN A 162 -31.36 20.08 -39.70
CA ASN A 162 -30.45 19.65 -40.75
C ASN A 162 -30.74 18.20 -41.19
N PRO A 163 -31.20 17.97 -42.44
CA PRO A 163 -31.59 16.63 -42.90
C PRO A 163 -30.43 15.63 -42.89
N VAL A 164 -29.19 16.09 -43.09
CA VAL A 164 -27.99 15.24 -43.03
C VAL A 164 -27.72 14.79 -41.60
N LEU A 165 -27.88 15.69 -40.62
CA LEU A 165 -27.64 15.36 -39.21
C LEU A 165 -28.71 14.44 -38.64
N ILE A 166 -29.99 14.61 -39.00
CA ILE A 166 -31.04 13.65 -38.66
C ILE A 166 -30.71 12.27 -39.23
N LEU A 167 -30.33 12.20 -40.52
CA LEU A 167 -30.05 10.92 -41.16
C LEU A 167 -28.87 10.22 -40.49
N LEU A 168 -27.80 10.97 -40.19
CA LEU A 168 -26.64 10.45 -39.45
C LEU A 168 -27.04 9.96 -38.05
N LEU A 169 -27.86 10.71 -37.32
CA LEU A 169 -28.36 10.32 -36.01
C LEU A 169 -29.17 9.03 -36.08
N LEU A 170 -30.08 8.90 -37.07
CA LEU A 170 -30.87 7.69 -37.28
C LEU A 170 -30.00 6.49 -37.66
N LEU A 171 -28.95 6.69 -38.47
CA LEU A 171 -28.00 5.64 -38.82
C LEU A 171 -27.25 5.16 -37.58
N ILE A 172 -26.73 6.08 -36.76
CA ILE A 172 -26.03 5.74 -35.51
C ILE A 172 -26.98 5.05 -34.53
N ALA A 173 -28.19 5.59 -34.34
CA ALA A 173 -29.18 5.01 -33.44
C ALA A 173 -29.61 3.60 -33.89
N GLY A 174 -29.88 3.42 -35.18
CA GLY A 174 -30.22 2.12 -35.76
C GLY A 174 -29.07 1.12 -35.68
N GLY A 175 -27.84 1.55 -36.03
CA GLY A 175 -26.64 0.72 -35.90
C GLY A 175 -26.35 0.31 -34.47
N THR A 176 -26.49 1.23 -33.52
CA THR A 176 -26.35 0.96 -32.09
C THR A 176 -27.44 0.02 -31.59
N TYR A 177 -28.68 0.18 -32.07
CA TYR A 177 -29.78 -0.71 -31.73
C TYR A 177 -29.52 -2.14 -32.21
N VAL A 178 -29.12 -2.33 -33.47
CA VAL A 178 -28.75 -3.65 -34.01
C VAL A 178 -27.55 -4.25 -33.27
N ALA A 179 -26.55 -3.43 -32.95
CA ALA A 179 -25.40 -3.85 -32.15
C ALA A 179 -25.80 -4.33 -30.75
N TYR A 180 -26.73 -3.63 -30.11
CA TYR A 180 -27.26 -3.98 -28.80
C TYR A 180 -28.07 -5.27 -28.85
N THR A 181 -28.99 -5.41 -29.81
CA THR A 181 -29.84 -6.62 -29.92
C THR A 181 -29.04 -7.87 -30.25
N LEU A 182 -27.95 -7.74 -31.01
CA LEU A 182 -27.04 -8.85 -31.32
C LEU A 182 -25.93 -9.06 -30.28
N ASN A 183 -25.90 -8.27 -29.19
CA ASN A 183 -24.86 -8.30 -28.15
C ASN A 183 -23.41 -8.13 -28.70
N LEU A 184 -23.28 -7.44 -29.84
CA LEU A 184 -22.01 -7.23 -30.55
C LEU A 184 -21.23 -6.00 -30.06
N ILE A 185 -21.78 -5.22 -29.13
CA ILE A 185 -21.13 -4.02 -28.58
C ILE A 185 -19.74 -4.36 -28.01
N GLY A 186 -19.62 -5.45 -27.25
CA GLY A 186 -18.34 -5.91 -26.71
C GLY A 186 -17.31 -6.21 -27.79
N PRO A 187 -17.58 -7.18 -28.70
CA PRO A 187 -16.69 -7.49 -29.83
C PRO A 187 -16.30 -6.29 -30.70
N MET A 188 -17.25 -5.39 -31.01
CA MET A 188 -16.95 -4.19 -31.80
C MET A 188 -16.03 -3.21 -31.09
N MET A 189 -16.17 -3.05 -29.76
CA MET A 189 -15.24 -2.22 -28.97
C MET A 189 -13.82 -2.78 -29.00
N HIS A 190 -13.66 -4.10 -28.91
CA HIS A 190 -12.34 -4.75 -29.01
C HIS A 190 -11.72 -4.57 -30.41
N MET A 191 -12.51 -4.77 -31.47
CA MET A 191 -12.04 -4.58 -32.85
C MET A 191 -11.74 -3.10 -33.14
N GLY A 192 -12.54 -2.17 -32.61
CA GLY A 192 -12.32 -0.73 -32.73
C GLY A 192 -11.02 -0.29 -32.06
N ASN A 193 -10.74 -0.75 -30.84
CA ASN A 193 -9.47 -0.47 -30.17
C ASN A 193 -8.27 -1.04 -30.94
N ALA A 194 -8.41 -2.23 -31.53
CA ALA A 194 -7.37 -2.83 -32.38
C ALA A 194 -7.15 -2.03 -33.67
N ALA A 195 -8.21 -1.54 -34.32
CA ALA A 195 -8.10 -0.71 -35.52
C ALA A 195 -7.47 0.66 -35.22
N ILE A 196 -7.81 1.29 -34.08
CA ILE A 196 -7.23 2.57 -33.65
C ILE A 196 -5.73 2.41 -33.39
N THR A 197 -5.33 1.36 -32.67
CA THR A 197 -3.91 1.09 -32.38
C THR A 197 -3.12 0.84 -33.66
N GLN A 198 -3.65 0.03 -34.59
CA GLN A 198 -3.06 -0.17 -35.91
C GLN A 198 -2.99 1.12 -36.73
N GLY A 199 -4.04 1.96 -36.68
CA GLY A 199 -4.06 3.25 -37.34
C GLY A 199 -3.00 4.21 -36.81
N LEU A 200 -2.78 4.22 -35.48
CA LEU A 200 -1.71 4.99 -34.85
C LEU A 200 -0.32 4.51 -35.27
N ASP A 201 -0.12 3.20 -35.40
CA ASP A 201 1.16 2.63 -35.82
C ASP A 201 1.46 2.92 -37.29
N ILE A 202 0.46 2.82 -38.16
CA ILE A 202 0.56 3.23 -39.57
C ILE A 202 0.81 4.74 -39.66
N GLY A 203 0.12 5.56 -38.87
CA GLY A 203 0.32 7.01 -38.81
C GLY A 203 1.75 7.38 -38.39
N LYS A 204 2.27 6.75 -37.33
CA LYS A 204 3.67 6.90 -36.89
C LYS A 204 4.64 6.47 -37.98
N ALA A 205 4.38 5.36 -38.68
CA ALA A 205 5.22 4.89 -39.76
C ALA A 205 5.27 5.89 -40.93
N ARG A 206 4.12 6.44 -41.33
CA ARG A 206 4.02 7.46 -42.39
C ARG A 206 4.66 8.79 -41.98
N LEU A 207 4.48 9.22 -40.73
CA LEU A 207 5.16 10.42 -40.20
C LEU A 207 6.67 10.23 -40.16
N ARG A 208 7.15 9.05 -39.75
CA ARG A 208 8.57 8.70 -39.76
C ARG A 208 9.13 8.69 -41.18
N GLU A 209 8.42 8.08 -42.12
CA GLU A 209 8.77 8.06 -43.54
C GLU A 209 8.84 9.48 -44.13
N TYR A 210 7.87 10.34 -43.82
CA TYR A 210 7.85 11.73 -44.25
C TYR A 210 9.00 12.57 -43.66
N ILE A 211 9.32 12.38 -42.37
CA ILE A 211 10.47 13.02 -41.72
C ILE A 211 11.79 12.53 -42.31
N ILE A 212 11.88 11.27 -42.73
CA ILE A 212 13.08 10.70 -43.36
C ILE A 212 13.23 11.18 -44.82
N ASN A 213 12.13 11.34 -45.56
CA ASN A 213 12.19 11.71 -46.98
C ASN A 213 12.18 13.22 -47.24
N SER A 214 11.82 14.05 -46.25
CA SER A 214 11.84 15.51 -46.37
C SER A 214 13.13 16.10 -45.80
N GLU A 215 14.07 16.47 -46.67
CA GLU A 215 15.34 17.10 -46.27
C GLU A 215 15.13 18.41 -45.48
N GLY A 216 14.12 19.21 -45.85
CA GLY A 216 13.78 20.45 -45.13
C GLY A 216 13.21 20.22 -43.72
N THR A 217 12.56 19.08 -43.47
CA THR A 217 12.03 18.73 -42.15
C THR A 217 13.10 18.12 -41.24
N ARG A 218 14.06 17.38 -41.80
CA ARG A 218 15.22 16.83 -41.05
C ARG A 218 16.06 17.92 -40.39
N GLN A 219 16.27 19.03 -41.10
CA GLN A 219 17.04 20.17 -40.62
C GLN A 219 16.29 20.96 -39.53
N ALA A 220 14.96 21.04 -39.62
CA ALA A 220 14.12 21.72 -38.63
C ALA A 220 13.93 20.93 -37.32
N VAL A 221 13.90 19.59 -37.39
CA VAL A 221 13.69 18.70 -36.23
C VAL A 221 15.02 18.28 -35.56
N GLY A 222 16.17 18.66 -36.13
CA GLY A 222 17.49 18.33 -35.55
C GLY A 222 17.78 16.83 -35.56
N VAL A 223 17.24 16.10 -36.54
CA VAL A 223 17.49 14.65 -36.67
C VAL A 223 18.93 14.46 -37.15
N PRO A 224 19.81 13.78 -36.37
CA PRO A 224 21.19 13.58 -36.78
C PRO A 224 21.24 12.73 -38.06
N ALA A 225 22.01 13.18 -39.05
CA ALA A 225 22.20 12.46 -40.29
C ALA A 225 22.87 11.11 -40.00
N ASN A 226 22.13 10.02 -40.19
CA ASN A 226 22.65 8.66 -40.09
C ASN A 226 23.63 8.42 -41.25
N ARG A 227 24.92 8.66 -41.00
CA ARG A 227 26.03 8.28 -41.88
C ARG A 227 26.17 6.76 -41.80
N ASN A 228 25.83 6.10 -42.91
CA ASN A 228 26.15 4.74 -43.32
C ASN A 228 26.65 3.75 -42.26
N SER A 229 25.87 2.69 -42.10
CA SER A 229 26.28 1.36 -41.67
C SER A 229 27.57 0.89 -42.37
N THR A 230 28.70 1.08 -41.71
CA THR A 230 29.90 0.27 -41.85
C THR A 230 30.64 0.37 -40.53
N SER A 231 30.79 -0.77 -39.86
CA SER A 231 31.57 -0.94 -38.63
C SER A 231 30.99 -0.21 -37.42
N ALA A 232 30.27 -0.97 -36.58
CA ALA A 232 30.04 -0.56 -35.20
C ALA A 232 31.39 -0.55 -34.47
N ASP A 233 32.14 0.54 -34.61
CA ASP A 233 33.24 0.85 -33.72
C ASP A 233 32.60 1.41 -32.44
N ILE A 234 32.14 0.48 -31.60
CA ILE A 234 31.83 0.78 -30.22
C ILE A 234 33.17 1.15 -29.60
N GLY A 235 33.42 2.44 -29.39
CA GLY A 235 34.58 2.92 -28.65
C GLY A 235 34.58 2.29 -27.26
N LEU A 236 35.34 1.21 -27.09
CA LEU A 236 35.55 0.56 -25.81
C LEU A 236 36.54 1.43 -25.04
N ASP A 237 36.04 2.08 -23.99
CA ASP A 237 36.90 2.75 -23.01
C ASP A 237 37.82 1.69 -22.38
N THR A 238 39.13 1.85 -22.53
CA THR A 238 40.09 1.02 -21.81
C THR A 238 39.99 1.34 -20.32
N LEU A 239 39.59 0.35 -19.53
CA LEU A 239 39.51 0.44 -18.07
C LEU A 239 40.71 -0.30 -17.46
N ASP A 240 41.29 0.23 -16.39
CA ASP A 240 42.31 -0.48 -15.61
C ASP A 240 41.68 -1.68 -14.84
N SER A 241 42.53 -2.52 -14.23
CA SER A 241 42.10 -3.67 -13.42
C SER A 241 41.22 -3.33 -12.20
N ARG A 242 41.01 -2.03 -11.92
CA ARG A 242 40.14 -1.50 -10.86
C ARG A 242 38.90 -0.80 -11.43
N GLY A 243 38.67 -0.87 -12.75
CA GLY A 243 37.48 -0.35 -13.41
C GLY A 243 37.50 1.16 -13.68
N LYS A 244 38.67 1.81 -13.70
CA LYS A 244 38.79 3.26 -13.95
C LYS A 244 39.31 3.54 -15.36
N LYS A 245 38.70 4.52 -16.04
CA LYS A 245 39.08 4.93 -17.42
C LYS A 245 40.51 5.45 -17.47
N THR A 246 41.33 4.87 -18.35
CA THR A 246 42.71 5.34 -18.59
C THR A 246 42.72 6.31 -19.77
N ASN A 247 43.08 7.57 -19.49
CA ASN A 247 43.34 8.58 -20.52
C ASN A 247 44.82 8.48 -20.91
N THR A 248 45.14 7.70 -21.94
CA THR A 248 46.49 7.72 -22.53
C THR A 248 46.54 8.82 -23.58
N SER A 249 47.07 9.98 -23.19
CA SER A 249 47.64 10.93 -24.14
C SER A 249 48.92 10.30 -24.69
N ALA A 250 48.91 9.90 -25.96
CA ALA A 250 50.13 9.47 -26.64
C ALA A 250 50.95 10.71 -27.00
N GLU A 251 52.00 10.95 -26.22
CA GLU A 251 53.19 11.68 -26.69
C GLU A 251 53.93 10.78 -27.68
N ASP A 252 54.19 11.33 -28.86
CA ASP A 252 55.17 10.82 -29.83
C ASP A 252 56.55 10.73 -29.16
N ASP A 253 57.26 9.62 -29.35
CA ASP A 253 58.73 9.60 -29.41
C ASP A 253 59.25 8.29 -30.04
N ASP A 254 59.88 8.47 -31.20
CA ASP A 254 60.96 7.72 -31.87
C ASP A 254 61.10 6.19 -31.74
N PHE A 255 60.98 5.48 -32.88
CA PHE A 255 62.06 4.73 -33.55
C PHE A 255 61.69 4.33 -34.99
#